data_AF-A0A2H3BBT8-F1
#
_entry.id   AF-A0A2H3BBT8-F1
#
_cell.length_a   1.000
_cell.length_b   1.000
_cell.length_c   1.000
_cell.angle_alpha   90.00
_cell.angle_beta   90.00
_cell.angle_gamma   90.00
#
_symmetry.space_group_name_H-M   'P 1'
#
loop_
_entity.id
_entity.type
_entity.pdbx_description
1 polymer ?
#
loop_
_entity_poly.entity_id
_entity_poly.type
_entity_poly.pdbx_seq_one_letter_code
_entity_poly.pdbx_strand_id
1 'polypeptide(L)'
;PASPTLWNLYMSSLKMPPDMDDVVLGGLAMDMLAQVDDILLLSLSARGLQRKLDALSAWCSTHFIVVNRLKTVVMVYGVSPSAVIPEFTVGGVGITLSMSEKYVRVTF
;
A
#
# COMPACT_ATOMS: atom_id res chain seq x y z
N PRO A 1 -25.87 -7.35 -9.20
CA PRO A 1 -24.78 -7.81 -10.11
C PRO A 1 -23.81 -6.73 -10.62
N ALA A 2 -24.11 -5.42 -10.52
CA ALA A 2 -23.23 -4.35 -11.04
C ALA A 2 -22.22 -3.77 -10.04
N SER A 3 -22.46 -3.90 -8.73
CA SER A 3 -21.66 -3.25 -7.69
C SER A 3 -20.15 -3.57 -7.75
N PRO A 4 -19.71 -4.84 -7.90
CA PRO A 4 -18.27 -5.13 -8.00
C PRO A 4 -17.60 -4.49 -9.22
N THR A 5 -18.29 -4.43 -10.36
CA THR A 5 -17.78 -3.78 -11.56
C THR A 5 -17.70 -2.27 -11.38
N LEU A 6 -18.72 -1.64 -10.79
CA LEU A 6 -18.72 -0.21 -10.49
C LEU A 6 -17.61 0.15 -9.51
N TRP A 7 -17.34 -0.69 -8.52
CA TRP A 7 -16.21 -0.51 -7.60
C TRP A 7 -14.86 -0.54 -8.32
N ASN A 8 -14.65 -1.50 -9.22
CA ASN A 8 -13.42 -1.55 -10.01
C ASN A 8 -13.26 -0.34 -10.93
N LEU A 9 -14.36 0.14 -11.53
CA LEU A 9 -14.34 1.37 -12.33
C LEU A 9 -14.05 2.61 -11.48
N TYR A 10 -14.61 2.67 -10.26
CA TYR A 10 -14.35 3.74 -9.30
C TYR A 10 -12.86 3.81 -8.90
N MET A 11 -12.27 2.65 -8.61
CA MET A 11 -10.85 2.53 -8.23
C MET A 11 -9.87 2.66 -9.40
N SER A 12 -10.35 2.65 -10.66
CA SER A 12 -9.48 2.61 -11.85
C SER A 12 -8.58 3.83 -12.04
N SER A 13 -8.90 4.94 -11.37
CA SER A 13 -8.08 6.16 -11.38
C SER A 13 -6.96 6.14 -10.32
N LEU A 14 -7.00 5.23 -9.35
CA LEU A 14 -5.97 5.10 -8.33
C LEU A 14 -4.67 4.60 -8.98
N LYS A 15 -3.61 5.40 -8.88
CA LYS A 15 -2.28 5.07 -9.37
C LYS A 15 -1.24 5.59 -8.39
N MET A 16 -0.20 4.80 -8.15
CA MET A 16 0.94 5.26 -7.36
C MET A 16 1.92 6.02 -8.25
N PRO A 17 2.61 7.05 -7.71
CA PRO A 17 3.67 7.72 -8.44
C PRO A 17 4.81 6.73 -8.74
N PRO A 18 5.39 6.75 -9.95
CA PRO A 18 6.55 5.92 -10.28
C PRO A 18 7.72 6.18 -9.33
N ASP A 19 8.44 5.12 -8.99
CA ASP A 19 9.58 5.17 -8.10
C ASP A 19 10.76 4.36 -8.65
N MET A 20 11.98 4.83 -8.37
CA MET A 20 13.20 4.05 -8.66
C MET A 20 13.27 2.78 -7.82
N ASP A 21 12.58 2.78 -6.68
CA ASP A 21 12.53 1.66 -5.73
C ASP A 21 11.27 0.78 -5.94
N ASP A 22 10.62 0.85 -7.10
CA ASP A 22 9.49 -0.01 -7.44
C ASP A 22 9.91 -1.48 -7.58
N VAL A 23 9.05 -2.39 -7.10
CA VAL A 23 9.27 -3.83 -7.27
C VAL A 23 9.01 -4.21 -8.72
N VAL A 24 9.98 -4.82 -9.40
CA VAL A 24 9.83 -5.27 -10.79
C VAL A 24 9.57 -6.77 -10.84
N LEU A 25 8.46 -7.17 -11.46
CA LEU A 25 8.11 -8.57 -11.69
C LEU A 25 7.88 -8.79 -13.19
N GLY A 26 8.62 -9.71 -13.81
CA GLY A 26 8.49 -10.00 -15.24
C GLY A 26 8.80 -8.80 -16.14
N GLY A 27 9.65 -7.87 -15.71
CA GLY A 27 9.97 -6.63 -16.43
C GLY A 27 8.96 -5.50 -16.26
N LEU A 28 7.90 -5.70 -15.46
CA LEU A 28 6.90 -4.69 -15.16
C LEU A 28 7.07 -4.19 -13.72
N ALA A 29 7.14 -2.88 -13.55
CA ALA A 29 7.09 -2.25 -12.23
C ALA A 29 5.69 -2.43 -11.62
N MET A 30 5.64 -2.98 -10.41
CA MET A 30 4.43 -3.21 -9.65
C MET A 30 4.20 -2.00 -8.74
N ASP A 31 3.10 -1.28 -8.99
CA ASP A 31 2.69 -0.12 -8.22
C ASP A 31 1.97 -0.53 -6.93
N MET A 32 0.96 -1.41 -7.08
CA MET A 32 0.09 -1.94 -6.03
C MET A 32 -0.61 -3.24 -6.47
N LEU A 33 -1.15 -3.99 -5.50
CA LEU A 33 -2.19 -4.99 -5.75
C LEU A 33 -3.46 -4.53 -5.02
N ALA A 34 -4.59 -4.44 -5.72
CA ALA A 34 -5.86 -4.06 -5.14
C ALA A 34 -6.90 -5.16 -5.40
N GLN A 35 -7.61 -5.58 -4.36
CA GLN A 35 -8.72 -6.50 -4.47
C GLN A 35 -9.85 -6.09 -3.53
N VAL A 36 -10.99 -5.74 -4.12
CA VAL A 36 -12.13 -5.18 -3.36
C VAL A 36 -11.63 -3.99 -2.53
N ASP A 37 -11.72 -4.05 -1.20
CA ASP A 37 -11.31 -3.00 -0.27
C ASP A 37 -9.88 -3.17 0.27
N ASP A 38 -9.22 -4.28 -0.02
CA ASP A 38 -7.83 -4.54 0.39
C ASP A 38 -6.84 -4.01 -0.67
N ILE A 39 -5.81 -3.30 -0.21
CA ILE A 39 -4.73 -2.77 -1.05
C ILE A 39 -3.39 -3.16 -0.43
N LEU A 40 -2.52 -3.77 -1.23
CA LEU A 40 -1.14 -4.03 -0.93
C LEU A 40 -0.25 -3.07 -1.71
N LEU A 41 0.54 -2.26 -0.99
CA LEU A 41 1.58 -1.40 -1.57
C LEU A 41 2.95 -2.05 -1.39
N LEU A 42 3.80 -1.91 -2.40
CA LEU A 42 5.12 -2.55 -2.45
C LEU A 42 6.18 -1.50 -2.77
N SER A 43 7.35 -1.59 -2.13
CA SER A 43 8.51 -0.73 -2.39
C SER A 43 9.77 -1.39 -1.85
N LEU A 44 10.91 -1.18 -2.52
CA LEU A 44 12.23 -1.61 -2.08
C LEU A 44 12.88 -0.62 -1.11
N SER A 45 12.27 0.55 -0.89
CA SER A 45 12.72 1.53 0.08
C SER A 45 11.60 2.09 0.93
N ALA A 46 11.92 2.51 2.16
CA ALA A 46 10.96 3.15 3.05
C ALA A 46 10.47 4.50 2.50
N ARG A 47 11.36 5.27 1.85
CA ARG A 47 10.97 6.54 1.21
C ARG A 47 9.98 6.31 0.08
N GLY A 48 10.18 5.25 -0.72
CA GLY A 48 9.24 4.90 -1.78
C GLY A 48 7.90 4.46 -1.23
N LEU A 49 7.90 3.63 -0.17
CA LEU A 49 6.66 3.19 0.46
C LEU A 49 5.87 4.37 1.03
N GLN A 50 6.53 5.30 1.74
CA GLN A 50 5.87 6.48 2.28
C GLN A 50 5.27 7.37 1.18
N ARG A 51 5.99 7.58 0.05
CA ARG A 51 5.42 8.31 -1.11
C ARG A 51 4.15 7.66 -1.66
N LYS A 52 4.09 6.33 -1.69
CA LYS A 52 2.89 5.60 -2.09
C LYS A 52 1.75 5.74 -1.08
N LEU A 53 2.06 5.67 0.22
CA LEU A 53 1.07 5.90 1.29
C LEU A 53 0.49 7.32 1.23
N ASP A 54 1.32 8.33 0.96
CA ASP A 54 0.90 9.71 0.81
C ASP A 54 0.00 9.89 -0.41
N ALA A 55 0.37 9.28 -1.55
CA ALA A 55 -0.44 9.29 -2.77
C ALA A 55 -1.80 8.59 -2.57
N LEU A 56 -1.83 7.44 -1.90
CA LEU A 56 -3.06 6.75 -1.53
C LEU A 56 -3.93 7.65 -0.65
N SER A 57 -3.36 8.28 0.38
CA SER A 57 -4.10 9.17 1.28
C SER A 57 -4.68 10.39 0.55
N ALA A 58 -3.94 10.97 -0.41
CA ALA A 58 -4.41 12.09 -1.22
C ALA A 58 -5.51 11.69 -2.22
N TRP A 59 -5.40 10.50 -2.80
CA TRP A 59 -6.46 9.97 -3.66
C TRP A 59 -7.73 9.68 -2.86
N CYS A 60 -7.61 9.01 -1.71
CA CYS A 60 -8.74 8.73 -0.83
C CYS A 60 -9.46 9.99 -0.36
N SER A 61 -8.74 11.07 -0.05
CA SER A 61 -9.35 12.34 0.39
C SER A 61 -10.15 13.05 -0.70
N THR A 62 -9.76 12.89 -1.96
CA THR A 62 -10.48 13.45 -3.13
C THR A 62 -11.62 12.53 -3.60
N HIS A 63 -11.56 11.25 -3.25
CA HIS A 63 -12.52 10.21 -3.65
C HIS A 63 -13.33 9.68 -2.46
N PHE A 64 -13.53 10.48 -1.41
CA PHE A 64 -14.42 10.17 -0.27
C PHE A 64 -14.24 8.75 0.34
N ILE A 65 -13.02 8.22 0.31
CA ILE A 65 -12.66 6.94 0.92
C ILE A 65 -11.90 7.20 2.23
N VAL A 66 -12.22 6.43 3.25
CA VAL A 66 -11.50 6.46 4.53
C VAL A 66 -10.66 5.22 4.66
N VAL A 67 -9.33 5.38 4.74
CA VAL A 67 -8.41 4.28 5.03
C VAL A 67 -8.61 3.83 6.49
N ASN A 68 -8.84 2.54 6.69
CA ASN A 68 -8.93 1.96 8.02
C ASN A 68 -7.54 1.81 8.65
N ARG A 69 -7.06 2.89 9.28
CA ARG A 69 -5.73 2.95 9.90
C ARG A 69 -5.47 1.85 10.94
N LEU A 70 -6.49 1.39 11.65
CA LEU A 70 -6.33 0.31 12.64
C LEU A 70 -6.01 -1.05 12.00
N LYS A 71 -6.39 -1.23 10.73
CA LYS A 71 -6.09 -2.44 9.95
C LYS A 71 -4.93 -2.25 8.99
N THR A 72 -4.44 -1.03 8.81
CA THR A 72 -3.28 -0.75 7.96
C THR A 72 -2.00 -1.05 8.73
N VAL A 73 -1.24 -2.01 8.23
CA VAL A 73 0.05 -2.41 8.80
C VAL A 73 1.15 -2.35 7.74
N VAL A 74 2.39 -2.21 8.18
CA VAL A 74 3.57 -2.31 7.31
C VAL A 74 4.36 -3.56 7.67
N MET A 75 4.81 -4.26 6.64
CA MET A 75 5.73 -5.37 6.77
C MET A 75 7.06 -4.99 6.12
N VAL A 76 8.16 -5.23 6.83
CA VAL A 76 9.51 -4.91 6.36
C VAL A 76 10.34 -6.19 6.32
N TYR A 77 10.90 -6.50 5.15
CA TYR A 77 11.70 -7.70 4.93
C TYR A 77 13.16 -7.35 4.67
N GLY A 78 14.06 -8.29 4.94
CA GLY A 78 15.49 -8.16 4.60
C GLY A 78 16.27 -7.14 5.44
N VAL A 79 15.72 -6.68 6.57
CA VAL A 79 16.41 -5.78 7.50
C VAL A 79 17.39 -6.55 8.39
N SER A 80 18.57 -5.97 8.60
CA SER A 80 19.52 -6.43 9.62
C SER A 80 18.91 -6.31 11.02
N PRO A 81 19.19 -7.21 11.98
CA PRO A 81 18.69 -7.10 13.35
C PRO A 81 19.04 -5.79 14.07
N SER A 82 20.10 -5.10 13.63
CA SER A 82 20.54 -3.82 14.17
C SER A 82 20.00 -2.61 13.41
N ALA A 83 19.22 -2.80 12.35
CA ALA A 83 18.70 -1.73 11.54
C ALA A 83 17.59 -0.98 12.29
N VAL A 84 17.63 0.36 12.22
CA VAL A 84 16.50 1.20 12.64
C VAL A 84 15.38 1.02 11.62
N ILE A 85 14.23 0.54 12.06
CA ILE A 85 13.06 0.40 11.19
C ILE A 85 12.41 1.77 11.05
N PRO A 86 12.19 2.26 9.82
CA PRO A 86 11.51 3.53 9.59
C PRO A 86 10.07 3.50 10.09
N GLU A 87 9.60 4.65 10.56
CA GLU A 87 8.18 4.85 10.87
C GLU A 87 7.40 5.22 9.60
N PHE A 88 6.14 4.81 9.55
CA PHE A 88 5.25 5.06 8.42
C PHE A 88 3.98 5.73 8.89
N THR A 89 3.39 6.56 8.03
CA THR A 89 2.15 7.26 8.33
C THR A 89 1.16 7.18 7.17
N VAL A 90 -0.14 7.24 7.50
CA VAL A 90 -1.23 7.42 6.53
C VAL A 90 -2.05 8.62 6.98
N GLY A 91 -2.13 9.64 6.13
CA GLY A 91 -2.80 10.91 6.48
C GLY A 91 -2.17 11.58 7.71
N GLY A 92 -0.85 11.46 7.87
CA GLY A 92 -0.08 12.01 8.99
C GLY A 92 -0.22 11.23 10.31
N VAL A 93 -0.96 10.12 10.34
CA VAL A 93 -1.11 9.26 11.53
C VAL A 93 -0.25 8.03 11.38
N GLY A 94 0.55 7.71 12.41
CA GLY A 94 1.41 6.52 12.44
C GLY A 94 0.63 5.22 12.28
N ILE A 95 1.20 4.27 11.54
CA ILE A 95 0.67 2.92 11.36
C ILE A 95 1.64 1.89 11.93
N THR A 96 1.13 0.72 12.30
CA THR A 96 1.91 -0.29 13.02
C THR A 96 2.70 -1.19 12.08
N LEU A 97 3.83 -1.69 12.58
CA LEU A 97 4.57 -2.76 11.93
C LEU A 97 3.95 -4.10 12.30
N SER A 98 3.86 -5.02 11.34
CA SER A 98 3.46 -6.41 11.57
C SER A 98 4.52 -7.37 11.03
N MET A 99 4.69 -8.49 11.72
CA MET A 99 5.57 -9.59 11.30
C MET A 99 4.86 -10.61 10.42
N SER A 100 3.53 -10.62 10.42
CA SER A 100 2.73 -11.45 9.52
C SER A 100 1.35 -10.83 9.30
N GLU A 101 0.91 -10.80 8.04
CA GLU A 101 -0.42 -10.32 7.69
C GLU A 101 -1.00 -11.12 6.53
N LYS A 102 -2.34 -11.17 6.46
CA LYS A 102 -3.04 -11.89 5.40
C LYS A 102 -3.54 -10.92 4.33
N TYR A 103 -3.15 -11.16 3.08
CA TYR A 103 -3.70 -10.50 1.91
C TYR A 103 -4.28 -11.55 0.96
N VAL A 104 -5.58 -11.47 0.67
CA VAL A 104 -6.30 -12.39 -0.24
C VAL A 104 -5.97 -13.87 0.03
N ARG A 105 -6.13 -14.29 1.29
CA ARG A 105 -5.88 -15.67 1.75
C ARG A 105 -4.41 -16.13 1.67
N VAL A 106 -3.49 -15.30 1.23
CA VAL A 106 -2.04 -15.53 1.31
C VAL A 106 -1.52 -14.82 2.56
N THR A 107 -0.75 -15.55 3.37
CA THR A 107 -0.08 -14.97 4.54
C THR A 107 1.35 -14.63 4.13
N PHE A 108 1.74 -13.41 4.44
CA PHE A 108 3.08 -12.89 4.26
C PHE A 108 3.83 -12.84 5.60
#